data_AF-A0A2K1FVB1-F1
#
_entry.id   AF-A0A2K1FVB1-F1
#
_cell.length_a   1.000
_cell.length_b   1.000
_cell.length_c   1.000
_cell.angle_alpha   90.00
_cell.angle_beta   90.00
_cell.angle_gamma   90.00
#
_symmetry.space_group_name_H-M   'P 1'
#
loop_
_entity.id
_entity.type
_entity.pdbx_description
1 polymer ?
#
loop_
_entity_poly.entity_id
_entity_poly.type
_entity_poly.pdbx_seq_one_letter_code
_entity_poly.pdbx_strand_id
1 'polypeptide(L)' 'MFRKLGPGGGIWQVIAIRKDGLGTQHAQLQRSDDHKTLKTLAVSALLDVNQFEMVAEPQD' A
#
# COMPACT_ATOMS: atom_id res chain seq x y z
N MET A 1 5.03 2.14 -6.23
CA MET A 1 3.63 1.66 -6.05
C MET A 1 3.64 0.21 -5.53
N PHE A 2 2.52 -0.33 -5.04
CA PHE A 2 2.42 -1.71 -4.54
C PHE A 2 1.26 -2.46 -5.19
N ARG A 3 1.52 -3.65 -5.75
CA ARG A 3 0.49 -4.55 -6.25
C ARG A 3 0.11 -5.54 -5.18
N LYS A 4 -1.17 -5.59 -4.79
CA LYS A 4 -1.69 -6.62 -3.89
C LYS A 4 -1.88 -7.94 -4.65
N LEU A 5 -1.35 -9.03 -4.09
CA LEU A 5 -1.50 -10.39 -4.59
C LEU A 5 -2.80 -11.03 -4.05
N GLY A 6 -3.43 -11.91 -4.83
CA GLY A 6 -4.65 -12.63 -4.46
C GLY A 6 -5.98 -11.92 -4.76
N PRO A 7 -7.12 -12.45 -4.23
CA PRO A 7 -8.45 -11.93 -4.52
C PRO A 7 -8.64 -10.47 -4.09
N GLY A 8 -9.26 -9.67 -4.96
CA GLY A 8 -9.39 -8.22 -4.74
C GLY A 8 -8.04 -7.49 -4.81
N GLY A 9 -7.11 -8.02 -5.63
CA GLY A 9 -5.84 -7.38 -5.97
C GLY A 9 -6.03 -6.06 -6.70
N GLY A 10 -4.94 -5.32 -6.86
CA GLY A 10 -4.93 -4.00 -7.49
C GLY A 10 -3.62 -3.28 -7.23
N ILE A 11 -3.40 -2.17 -7.92
CA ILE A 11 -2.25 -1.28 -7.67
C ILE A 11 -2.68 -0.25 -6.64
N TRP A 12 -1.83 -0.09 -5.63
CA TRP A 12 -2.02 0.81 -4.50
C TRP A 12 -0.84 1.75 -4.38
N GLN A 13 -1.13 3.03 -4.20
CA GLN A 13 -0.14 4.07 -3.95
C GLN A 13 -0.17 4.45 -2.47
N VAL A 14 1.02 4.57 -1.86
CA VAL A 14 1.12 5.16 -0.51
C VAL A 14 0.94 6.66 -0.62
N ILE A 15 -0.09 7.19 0.03
CA ILE A 15 -0.41 8.62 0.02
C ILE A 15 -0.10 9.31 1.36
N ALA A 16 0.06 8.53 2.44
CA ALA A 16 0.52 9.04 3.73
C ALA A 16 1.14 7.92 4.57
N ILE A 17 2.05 8.27 5.47
CA ILE A 17 2.56 7.39 6.53
C ILE A 17 2.30 8.07 7.87
N ARG A 18 1.71 7.35 8.81
CA ARG A 18 1.41 7.84 10.16
C ARG A 18 1.95 6.88 11.20
N LYS A 19 2.25 7.39 12.39
CA LYS A 19 2.64 6.60 13.56
C LYS A 19 1.45 6.52 14.52
N ASP A 20 1.16 5.35 15.06
CA ASP A 20 0.17 5.23 16.14
C ASP A 20 0.76 5.59 17.51
N GLY A 21 -0.07 5.54 18.56
CA GLY A 21 0.34 5.87 19.93
C GLY A 21 1.37 4.91 20.54
N LEU A 22 1.56 3.72 19.95
CA LEU A 22 2.54 2.72 20.39
C LEU A 22 3.84 2.79 19.56
N GLY A 23 3.85 3.59 18.51
CA GLY A 23 5.00 3.81 17.67
C GLY A 23 5.02 2.99 16.37
N THR A 24 3.98 2.22 16.08
CA THR A 24 3.89 1.44 14.83
C THR A 24 3.61 2.37 13.66
N GLN A 25 4.30 2.15 12.54
CA GLN A 25 4.06 2.90 11.31
C GLN A 25 2.95 2.25 10.49
N HIS A 26 2.02 3.07 10.02
CA HIS A 26 0.90 2.71 9.17
C HIS A 26 0.94 3.52 7.88
N ALA A 27 0.82 2.83 6.74
CA ALA A 27 0.67 3.43 5.42
C ALA A 27 -0.82 3.54 5.06
N GLN A 28 -1.22 4.74 4.68
CA GLN A 28 -2.50 4.97 4.00
C GLN A 28 -2.28 4.79 2.50
N LEU A 29 -3.09 3.92 1.92
CA LEU A 29 -3.01 3.48 0.54
C LEU A 29 -4.25 3.93 -0.22
N GLN A 30 -4.06 4.41 -1.44
CA GLN A 30 -5.12 4.72 -2.40
C GLN A 30 -5.02 3.77 -3.59
N ARG A 31 -6.16 3.28 -4.07
CA ARG A 31 -6.20 2.38 -5.23
C ARG A 31 -6.01 3.21 -6.51
N SER A 32 -5.12 2.78 -7.39
CA SER A 32 -4.72 3.55 -8.58
C SER A 32 -5.80 3.62 -9.66
N ASP A 33 -6.70 2.63 -9.74
CA ASP A 33 -7.83 2.59 -10.68
C ASP A 33 -9.14 3.16 -10.07
N ASP A 34 -9.20 3.33 -8.75
CA ASP A 34 -10.32 3.95 -8.03
C ASP A 34 -9.82 4.79 -6.85
N HIS A 35 -9.70 6.10 -7.09
CA HIS A 35 -9.17 7.04 -6.12
C HIS A 35 -10.05 7.22 -4.87
N LYS A 36 -11.29 6.72 -4.87
CA LYS A 36 -12.18 6.75 -3.69
C LYS A 36 -11.94 5.56 -2.76
N THR A 37 -11.28 4.51 -3.26
CA THR A 37 -10.96 3.34 -2.46
C THR A 37 -9.66 3.56 -1.69
N LEU A 38 -9.77 3.56 -0.37
CA LEU A 38 -8.67 3.73 0.56
C LEU A 38 -8.52 2.50 1.46
N LYS A 39 -7.29 2.22 1.90
CA LYS A 39 -7.04 1.33 3.03
C LYS A 39 -5.87 1.83 3.87
N THR A 40 -5.84 1.41 5.13
CA THR A 40 -4.70 1.62 6.01
C THR A 40 -4.10 0.26 6.37
N LEU A 41 -2.77 0.15 6.31
CA LEU A 41 -2.02 -1.04 6.70
C LEU A 41 -0.82 -0.67 7.53
N ALA A 42 -0.38 -1.60 8.40
CA ALA A 42 0.98 -1.52 8.93
C ALA A 42 1.99 -1.50 7.78
N VAL A 43 3.04 -0.68 7.89
CA VAL A 43 4.11 -0.62 6.87
C VAL A 43 4.77 -1.98 6.68
N SER A 44 4.90 -2.77 7.74
CA SER A 44 5.44 -4.14 7.67
C SER A 44 4.63 -5.06 6.76
N ALA A 45 3.32 -4.86 6.62
CA ALA A 45 2.49 -5.66 5.71
C ALA A 45 2.85 -5.43 4.24
N LEU A 46 3.34 -4.23 3.89
CA LEU A 46 3.79 -3.91 2.52
C LEU A 46 5.12 -4.59 2.16
N LEU A 47 5.86 -5.07 3.17
CA LEU A 47 7.12 -5.79 3.00
C LEU A 47 6.93 -7.30 2.87
N ASP A 48 5.71 -7.82 3.06
CA ASP A 48 5.40 -9.23 2.87
C ASP A 48 5.25 -9.55 1.37
N VAL A 49 6.28 -10.19 0.83
CA VAL A 49 6.38 -10.60 -0.58
C VAL A 49 5.28 -11.57 -1.02
N ASN A 50 4.60 -12.24 -0.09
CA ASN A 50 3.47 -13.12 -0.41
C ASN A 50 2.15 -12.35 -0.55
N GLN A 51 2.10 -11.11 -0.06
CA GLN A 51 0.91 -10.25 -0.12
C GLN A 51 1.07 -9.09 -1.08
N PHE A 52 2.30 -8.59 -1.27
CA PHE A 52 2.58 -7.41 -2.08
C PHE A 52 3.82 -7.58 -2.95
N GLU A 53 3.73 -7.02 -4.14
CA GLU A 53 4.84 -6.82 -5.06
C GLU A 53 5.08 -5.31 -5.20
N MET A 54 6.32 -4.85 -5.04
CA MET A 54 6.67 -3.46 -5.30
C MET A 54 6.72 -3.23 -6.81
N VAL A 55 5.91 -2.29 -7.29
CA VAL A 55 5.87 -1.89 -8.69
C VAL A 55 6.68 -0.60 -8.84
N ALA A 56 7.72 -0.65 -9.67
CA ALA A 56 8.48 0.53 -10.06
C ALA A 56 7.55 1.56 -10.73
N GLU A 57 7.71 2.83 -10.39
CA GLU A 57 7.06 3.90 -11.16
C GLU A 57 7.80 4.01 -12.51
N PRO A 58 7.09 4.16 -13.65
CA PRO A 58 7.75 4.53 -14.90
C PRO A 58 8.51 5.83 -14.67
N GLN A 59 9.84 5.79 -14.85
CA GLN A 59 10.63 7.01 -14.99
C GLN A 59 10.34 7.56 -16.39
N ASP A 60 9.47 8.57 -16.47
CA ASP A 60 9.40 9.49 -17.61
C ASP A 60 10.31 10.69 -17.37
#